data_AF-A0A455VQ21-F1
#
_entry.id   AF-A0A455VQ21-F1
#
_cell.length_a   1.000
_cell.length_b   1.000
_cell.length_c   1.000
_cell.angle_alpha   90.00
_cell.angle_beta   90.00
_cell.angle_gamma   90.00
#
_symmetry.space_group_name_H-M   'P 1'
#
loop_
_entity.id
_entity.type
_entity.pdbx_description
1 polymer ?
#
loop_
_entity_poly.entity_id
_entity_poly.type
_entity_poly.pdbx_seq_one_letter_code
_entity_poly.pdbx_strand_id
1 'polypeptide(L)'
;MSVDSEVLVLSRIRMQTPADGIIAQHIMSTKPGCLIFDVYSWKHQDTGMYWDVDAFAREMIVLKFNSKASFKKAYGLARLLRGKGQLKMT
;
A
#
# COMPACT_ATOMS: atom_id res chain seq x y z
N MET A 1 -18.20 16.83 -6.14
CA MET A 1 -16.90 17.01 -5.46
C MET A 1 -15.91 17.41 -6.53
N SER A 2 -15.28 18.58 -6.43
CA SER A 2 -14.36 19.11 -7.45
C SER A 2 -12.98 18.45 -7.34
N VAL A 3 -12.24 18.46 -8.45
CA VAL A 3 -10.85 17.96 -8.55
C VAL A 3 -9.95 18.56 -7.45
N ASP A 4 -10.20 19.80 -7.03
CA ASP A 4 -9.42 20.48 -5.98
C ASP A 4 -9.52 19.78 -4.62
N SER A 5 -10.67 19.14 -4.34
CA SER A 5 -10.87 18.36 -3.13
C SER A 5 -10.13 17.01 -3.14
N GLU A 6 -9.86 16.44 -4.33
CA GLU A 6 -9.02 15.25 -4.48
C GLU A 6 -7.54 15.57 -4.33
N VAL A 7 -7.10 16.71 -4.88
CA VAL A 7 -5.75 17.24 -4.68
C VAL A 7 -5.48 17.52 -3.20
N LEU A 8 -6.45 18.07 -2.46
CA LEU A 8 -6.31 18.33 -1.02
C LEU A 8 -6.19 17.05 -0.18
N VAL A 9 -6.96 15.99 -0.49
CA VAL A 9 -6.86 14.72 0.26
C VAL A 9 -5.54 14.01 -0.06
N LEU A 10 -5.12 13.99 -1.32
CA LEU A 10 -3.80 13.47 -1.71
C LEU A 10 -2.68 14.31 -1.10
N SER A 11 -2.83 15.64 -1.01
CA SER A 11 -1.86 16.53 -0.37
C SER A 11 -1.75 16.25 1.13
N ARG A 12 -2.86 15.97 1.82
CA ARG A 12 -2.85 15.62 3.26
C ARG A 12 -2.21 14.28 3.52
N ILE A 13 -2.47 13.28 2.66
CA ILE A 13 -1.77 12.00 2.70
C ILE A 13 -0.28 12.22 2.44
N ARG A 14 0.09 13.03 1.45
CA ARG A 14 1.49 13.35 1.12
C ARG A 14 2.21 14.18 2.19
N MET A 15 1.50 15.06 2.91
CA MET A 15 2.05 15.94 3.96
C MET A 15 2.16 15.25 5.33
N GLN A 16 1.42 14.16 5.56
CA GLN A 16 1.45 13.40 6.82
C GLN A 16 2.29 12.11 6.74
N THR A 17 2.83 11.80 5.56
CA THR A 17 3.64 10.61 5.35
C THR A 17 5.09 11.02 5.10
N PRO A 18 6.08 10.52 5.87
CA PRO A 18 7.49 10.77 5.56
C PRO A 18 7.79 10.22 4.15
N ALA A 19 8.41 11.08 3.32
CA ALA A 19 9.03 10.95 2.00
C ALA A 19 8.72 9.80 1.00
N ASP A 20 8.28 8.62 1.43
CA ASP A 20 8.34 7.36 0.66
C ASP A 20 6.97 6.84 0.20
N GLY A 21 5.88 7.56 0.49
CA GLY A 21 4.52 7.19 0.06
C GLY A 21 3.91 5.99 0.81
N ILE A 22 4.46 5.62 1.97
CA ILE A 22 3.99 4.49 2.80
C ILE A 22 2.75 4.90 3.60
N ILE A 23 1.57 4.39 3.23
CA ILE A 23 0.31 4.70 3.91
C ILE A 23 0.16 3.91 5.22
N ALA A 24 0.66 2.67 5.25
CA ALA A 24 0.71 1.81 6.42
C ALA A 24 1.80 0.75 6.23
N GLN A 25 2.11 -0.03 7.26
CA GLN A 25 3.09 -1.12 7.15
C GLN A 25 2.76 -2.03 5.96
N HIS A 26 3.72 -2.16 5.03
CA HIS A 26 3.63 -2.91 3.77
C HIS A 26 2.56 -2.42 2.79
N ILE A 27 1.97 -1.24 3.00
CA ILE A 27 0.97 -0.65 2.10
C ILE A 27 1.44 0.75 1.70
N MET A 28 1.71 0.95 0.42
CA MET A 28 2.22 2.21 -0.12
C MET A 28 1.38 2.72 -1.29
N SER A 29 1.47 4.01 -1.58
CA SER A 29 0.88 4.65 -2.75
C SER A 29 1.93 5.52 -3.42
N THR A 30 2.69 4.90 -4.31
CA THR A 30 3.78 5.55 -5.06
C THR A 30 3.29 6.17 -6.37
N LYS A 31 2.05 5.88 -6.79
CA LYS A 31 1.41 6.44 -7.99
C LYS A 31 -0.05 6.84 -7.68
N PRO A 32 -0.52 8.02 -8.15
CA PRO A 32 -1.93 8.40 -8.02
C PRO A 32 -2.88 7.31 -8.55
N GLY A 33 -3.94 7.04 -7.81
CA GLY A 33 -4.92 6.00 -8.18
C GLY A 33 -4.44 4.55 -7.99
N CYS A 34 -3.29 4.33 -7.35
CA CYS A 34 -2.77 2.99 -7.05
C CYS A 34 -2.36 2.85 -5.59
N LEU A 35 -2.78 1.75 -4.97
CA LEU A 35 -2.21 1.21 -3.74
C LEU A 35 -1.34 0.01 -4.11
N ILE A 36 -0.25 -0.18 -3.37
CA ILE A 36 0.63 -1.32 -3.50
C ILE A 36 0.68 -2.00 -2.14
N PHE A 37 0.39 -3.29 -2.10
CA PHE A 37 0.72 -4.14 -0.98
C PHE A 37 2.06 -4.83 -1.27
N ASP A 38 3.04 -4.50 -0.46
CA ASP A 38 4.42 -4.99 -0.53
C ASP A 38 4.52 -6.37 0.13
N VAL A 39 4.22 -7.39 -0.66
CA VAL A 39 4.31 -8.80 -0.24
C VAL A 39 5.74 -9.19 0.10
N TYR A 40 6.72 -8.63 -0.61
CA TYR A 40 8.12 -8.99 -0.48
C TYR A 40 8.67 -8.58 0.89
N SER A 41 8.51 -7.30 1.26
CA SER A 41 8.87 -6.82 2.60
C SER A 41 8.03 -7.48 3.69
N TRP A 42 6.76 -7.80 3.40
CA TRP A 42 5.91 -8.50 4.35
C TRP A 42 6.42 -9.92 4.68
N LYS A 43 6.88 -10.69 3.70
CA LYS A 43 7.43 -12.04 3.92
C LYS A 43 8.80 -12.05 4.60
N HIS A 44 9.62 -11.03 4.36
CA HIS A 44 11.01 -10.97 4.83
C HIS A 44 11.21 -10.08 6.06
N GLN A 45 10.11 -9.65 6.69
CA GLN A 45 10.14 -8.76 7.86
C GLN A 45 10.98 -9.33 9.02
N ASP A 46 11.02 -10.66 9.17
CA ASP A 46 11.65 -11.34 10.31
C ASP A 46 13.03 -11.96 9.98
N THR A 47 13.48 -11.93 8.72
CA THR A 47 14.62 -12.76 8.26
C THR A 47 15.91 -12.01 7.94
N GLY A 48 16.01 -10.70 8.19
CA GLY A 48 17.18 -9.91 7.82
C GLY A 48 17.25 -9.78 6.29
N MET A 49 16.64 -8.72 5.78
CA MET A 49 16.30 -8.59 4.37
C MET A 49 17.51 -8.20 3.52
N TYR A 50 17.85 -9.02 2.52
CA TYR A 50 18.64 -8.58 1.36
C TYR A 50 17.67 -7.97 0.35
N TRP A 51 17.84 -6.70 -0.03
CA TRP A 51 16.91 -6.00 -0.92
C TRP A 51 17.05 -6.47 -2.38
N ASP A 52 16.06 -7.20 -2.87
CA ASP A 52 15.92 -7.59 -4.28
C ASP A 52 14.76 -6.82 -4.93
N VAL A 53 15.12 -5.85 -5.78
CA VAL A 53 14.17 -4.99 -6.52
C VAL A 53 13.28 -5.80 -7.46
N ASP A 54 13.83 -6.84 -8.10
CA ASP A 54 13.08 -7.63 -9.06
C ASP A 54 12.10 -8.56 -8.34
N ALA A 55 12.48 -9.10 -7.19
CA ALA A 55 11.57 -9.85 -6.32
C ALA A 55 10.44 -8.96 -5.81
N PHE A 56 10.75 -7.74 -5.34
CA PHE A 56 9.75 -6.75 -4.97
C PHE A 56 8.76 -6.47 -6.11
N ALA A 57 9.25 -6.20 -7.32
CA ALA A 57 8.40 -5.88 -8.47
C ALA A 57 7.53 -7.07 -8.92
N ARG A 58 8.02 -8.31 -8.80
CA ARG A 58 7.26 -9.53 -9.11
C ARG A 58 6.19 -9.84 -8.07
N GLU A 59 6.47 -9.57 -6.79
CA GLU A 59 5.60 -9.99 -5.69
C GLU A 59 4.59 -8.92 -5.27
N MET A 60 4.80 -7.65 -5.62
CA MET A 60 3.91 -6.57 -5.22
C MET A 60 2.48 -6.75 -5.78
N ILE A 61 1.48 -6.45 -4.95
CA ILE A 61 0.08 -6.46 -5.37
C ILE A 61 -0.37 -5.02 -5.60
N VAL A 62 -0.66 -4.68 -6.86
CA VAL A 62 -1.15 -3.35 -7.25
C VAL A 62 -2.67 -3.33 -7.26
N LEU A 63 -3.26 -2.46 -6.44
CA LEU A 63 -4.71 -2.24 -6.31
C LEU A 63 -5.07 -0.86 -6.84
N LYS A 64 -5.77 -0.81 -7.97
CA LYS A 64 -6.19 0.44 -8.60
C LYS A 64 -7.45 1.00 -7.94
N PHE A 65 -7.53 2.32 -7.86
CA PHE A 65 -8.71 3.05 -7.43
C PHE A 65 -8.85 4.36 -8.22
N ASN A 66 -10.09 4.79 -8.46
CA ASN A 66 -10.40 6.00 -9.22
C ASN A 66 -11.45 6.89 -8.53
N SER A 67 -11.80 6.55 -7.29
CA SER A 67 -12.85 7.22 -6.53
C SER A 67 -12.68 6.91 -5.05
N LYS A 68 -13.27 7.74 -4.17
CA LYS A 68 -13.25 7.52 -2.71
C LYS A 68 -13.79 6.15 -2.30
N ALA A 69 -14.84 5.68 -2.96
CA ALA A 69 -15.44 4.38 -2.67
C ALA A 69 -14.52 3.22 -3.09
N SER A 70 -13.90 3.31 -4.27
CA SER A 70 -12.94 2.29 -4.72
C SER A 70 -11.65 2.31 -3.90
N PHE A 71 -11.19 3.48 -3.44
CA PHE A 71 -10.06 3.60 -2.51
C PHE A 71 -10.33 2.83 -1.22
N LYS A 72 -11.49 3.05 -0.58
CA LYS A 72 -11.84 2.34 0.65
C LYS A 72 -11.84 0.82 0.47
N LYS A 73 -12.33 0.34 -0.68
CA LYS A 73 -12.31 -1.09 -1.05
C LYS A 73 -10.88 -1.59 -1.25
N ALA A 74 -10.07 -0.89 -2.04
CA ALA A 74 -8.67 -1.24 -2.29
C ALA A 74 -7.84 -1.26 -0.99
N TYR A 75 -8.02 -0.25 -0.13
CA TYR A 75 -7.35 -0.19 1.16
C TYR A 75 -7.83 -1.30 2.11
N GLY A 76 -9.13 -1.60 2.13
CA GLY A 76 -9.68 -2.72 2.88
C GLY A 76 -9.10 -4.06 2.43
N LEU A 77 -8.97 -4.28 1.12
CA LEU A 77 -8.33 -5.47 0.54
C LEU A 77 -6.85 -5.56 0.92
N ALA A 78 -6.09 -4.47 0.80
CA ALA A 78 -4.68 -4.44 1.21
C ALA A 78 -4.51 -4.81 2.71
N ARG A 79 -5.39 -4.30 3.57
CA ARG A 79 -5.41 -4.65 5.00
C ARG A 79 -5.76 -6.11 5.26
N LEU A 80 -6.71 -6.68 4.51
CA LEU A 80 -7.08 -8.09 4.62
C LEU A 80 -5.94 -9.01 4.17
N LEU A 81 -5.26 -8.67 3.08
CA LEU A 81 -4.10 -9.41 2.58
C LEU A 81 -2.97 -9.43 3.62
N ARG A 82 -2.69 -8.27 4.23
CA ARG A 82 -1.76 -8.16 5.35
C ARG A 82 -2.18 -9.04 6.55
N GLY A 83 -3.47 -9.01 6.92
CA GLY A 83 -4.01 -9.73 8.08
C GLY A 83 -4.10 -11.24 7.89
N LYS A 84 -4.42 -11.74 6.69
CA LYS A 84 -4.39 -13.18 6.37
C LYS A 84 -3.00 -13.78 6.55
N GLY A 85 -1.98 -12.96 6.33
CA GLY A 85 -0.60 -13.29 6.61
C GLY A 85 -0.23 -13.49 8.08
N GLN A 86 -0.98 -12.88 9.00
CA GLN A 86 -0.77 -12.98 10.45
C GLN A 86 -1.51 -14.17 11.07
N LEU A 87 -2.44 -14.78 10.34
CA LEU A 87 -3.00 -16.10 10.67
C LEU A 87 -1.98 -17.19 10.31
N LYS A 88 -0.81 -17.18 10.96
CA LYS A 88 -0.06 -18.42 11.14
C LYS A 88 -0.97 -19.32 11.98
N MET A 89 -1.45 -20.40 11.37
CA MET A 89 -2.17 -21.44 12.11
C MET A 89 -1.25 -21.92 13.24
N THR A 90 -1.62 -21.58 14.47
CA THR A 90 -1.24 -22.34 15.67
C THR A 90 -1.78 -23.76 15.57
#